data_AF-A0A3M2DJ01-F1
#
_entry.id   AF-A0A3M2DJ01-F1
#
_cell.length_a   1.000
_cell.length_b   1.000
_cell.length_c   1.000
_cell.angle_alpha   90.00
_cell.angle_beta   90.00
_cell.angle_gamma   90.00
#
_symmetry.space_group_name_H-M   'P 1'
#
loop_
_entity.id
_entity.type
_entity.pdbx_description
1 polymer ?
#
loop_
_entity_poly.entity_id
_entity_poly.type
_entity_poly.pdbx_seq_one_letter_code
_entity_poly.pdbx_strand_id
1 'polypeptide(L)'
;MAREYPLERYRNFGIMAHIDAGKTTCTERILSYTGKSHKIGEVHEGAATMDWMEQEQERGITITSAATTTFWERTEDGQVAQTPKHRLNIIDTPGHVDFTIEVERSLAVLDGAVAVLDANAGVEPQTETVWRQADRYKVPRIVFVNKMDKIGADFFNCVHMIKDRTGAQPLPIQIPIGA
;
A
#
# COMPACT_ATOMS: atom_id res chain seq x y z
N MET A 1 -28.35 13.14 0.70
CA MET A 1 -27.42 13.89 1.58
C MET A 1 -26.46 14.67 0.71
N ALA A 2 -26.26 15.96 0.97
CA ALA A 2 -25.24 16.75 0.27
C ALA A 2 -23.85 16.23 0.66
N ARG A 3 -22.92 16.15 -0.31
CA ARG A 3 -21.55 15.71 -0.05
C ARG A 3 -20.84 16.78 0.81
N GLU A 4 -20.23 16.37 1.93
CA GLU A 4 -19.43 17.27 2.79
C GLU A 4 -18.12 17.71 2.13
N TYR A 5 -17.59 16.92 1.19
CA TYR A 5 -16.34 17.18 0.50
C TYR A 5 -16.52 17.10 -1.03
N PRO A 6 -15.81 17.94 -1.81
CA PRO A 6 -15.87 17.88 -3.26
C PRO A 6 -15.22 16.59 -3.79
N LEU A 7 -15.77 16.05 -4.88
CA LEU A 7 -15.34 14.77 -5.46
C LEU A 7 -13.86 14.74 -5.82
N GLU A 8 -13.32 15.86 -6.30
CA GLU A 8 -11.90 16.02 -6.65
C GLU A 8 -10.93 15.79 -5.48
N ARG A 9 -11.42 15.77 -4.23
CA ARG A 9 -10.64 15.51 -3.01
C ARG A 9 -10.79 14.09 -2.47
N TYR A 10 -11.51 13.23 -3.17
CA TYR A 10 -11.58 11.80 -2.85
C TYR A 10 -10.39 11.07 -3.45
N ARG A 11 -9.81 10.14 -2.69
CA ARG A 11 -8.79 9.20 -3.16
C ARG A 11 -9.23 7.81 -2.73
N ASN A 12 -9.73 7.01 -3.66
CA ASN A 12 -10.04 5.61 -3.43
C ASN A 12 -8.86 4.79 -3.94
N PHE A 13 -8.10 4.19 -3.04
CA PHE A 13 -6.91 3.43 -3.43
C PHE A 13 -6.71 2.18 -2.61
N GLY A 14 -6.07 1.19 -3.22
CA GLY A 14 -5.69 -0.05 -2.56
C GLY A 14 -4.20 -0.11 -2.27
N ILE A 15 -3.81 -0.91 -1.28
CA ILE A 15 -2.41 -1.29 -1.08
C ILE A 15 -2.23 -2.71 -1.59
N MET A 16 -1.36 -2.88 -2.58
CA MET A 16 -1.06 -4.16 -3.21
C MET A 16 0.39 -4.53 -2.95
N ALA A 17 0.65 -5.78 -2.57
CA ALA A 17 2.01 -6.26 -2.32
C ALA A 17 2.04 -7.79 -2.33
N HIS A 18 3.23 -8.37 -2.49
CA HIS A 18 3.45 -9.78 -2.16
C HIS A 18 3.45 -9.98 -0.63
N ILE A 19 3.44 -11.24 -0.21
CA ILE A 19 3.51 -11.62 1.21
C ILE A 19 4.78 -11.03 1.84
N ASP A 20 4.69 -10.60 3.09
CA ASP A 20 5.77 -9.98 3.84
C ASP A 20 6.33 -8.65 3.31
N ALA A 21 5.94 -8.11 2.16
CA ALA A 21 6.43 -6.80 1.68
C ALA A 21 6.11 -5.61 2.62
N GLY A 22 5.24 -5.82 3.61
CA GLY A 22 4.87 -4.84 4.63
C GLY A 22 3.64 -4.01 4.26
N LYS A 23 2.71 -4.60 3.50
CA LYS A 23 1.44 -3.97 3.10
C LYS A 23 0.60 -3.52 4.31
N THR A 24 0.29 -4.42 5.24
CA THR A 24 -0.50 -4.09 6.45
C THR A 24 0.23 -3.03 7.30
N THR A 25 1.55 -3.16 7.45
CA THR A 25 2.36 -2.17 8.15
C THR A 25 2.29 -0.80 7.47
N CYS A 26 2.29 -0.75 6.14
CA CYS A 26 2.10 0.49 5.38
C CYS A 26 0.72 1.10 5.66
N THR A 27 -0.35 0.28 5.61
CA THR A 27 -1.71 0.70 5.95
C THR A 27 -1.77 1.33 7.35
N GLU A 28 -1.28 0.61 8.37
CA GLU A 28 -1.30 1.06 9.76
C GLU A 28 -0.50 2.35 9.96
N ARG A 29 0.65 2.50 9.28
CA ARG A 29 1.42 3.75 9.32
C ARG A 29 0.67 4.92 8.72
N ILE A 30 -0.06 4.73 7.61
CA ILE A 30 -0.94 5.77 7.04
C ILE A 30 -2.03 6.16 8.06
N LEU A 31 -2.66 5.18 8.71
CA LEU A 31 -3.69 5.43 9.72
C LEU A 31 -3.14 6.17 10.95
N SER A 32 -1.91 5.87 11.35
CA SER A 32 -1.23 6.58 12.43
C SER A 32 -0.89 8.01 12.06
N TYR A 33 -0.26 8.24 10.89
CA TYR A 33 0.12 9.59 10.45
C TYR A 33 -1.08 10.50 10.18
N THR A 34 -2.23 9.92 9.84
CA THR A 34 -3.49 10.66 9.67
C THR A 34 -4.24 10.89 10.99
N GLY A 35 -3.69 10.43 12.12
CA GLY A 35 -4.28 10.57 13.45
C GLY A 35 -5.50 9.67 13.70
N LYS A 36 -5.80 8.72 12.82
CA LYS A 36 -6.94 7.80 12.96
C LYS A 36 -6.64 6.63 13.91
N SER A 37 -5.38 6.20 13.99
CA SER A 37 -4.93 5.18 14.95
C SER A 37 -3.89 5.76 15.90
N HIS A 38 -4.09 5.60 17.21
CA HIS A 38 -3.18 6.09 18.26
C HIS A 38 -2.21 5.01 18.77
N LYS A 39 -2.29 3.78 18.27
CA LYS A 39 -1.35 2.69 18.61
C LYS A 39 -0.39 2.45 17.46
N ILE A 40 0.83 2.98 17.57
CA ILE A 40 1.96 2.51 16.77
C ILE A 40 2.53 1.27 17.49
N GLY A 41 1.80 0.16 17.42
CA GLY A 41 2.34 -1.14 17.83
C GLY A 41 3.07 -1.76 16.65
N GLU A 42 4.27 -2.31 16.87
CA GLU A 42 4.85 -3.22 15.90
C GLU A 42 3.84 -4.34 15.64
N VAL A 43 3.50 -4.55 14.37
CA VAL A 43 2.50 -5.53 13.91
C VAL A 43 2.84 -6.96 14.39
N HIS A 44 4.07 -7.17 14.86
CA HIS A 44 4.57 -8.39 15.48
C HIS A 44 3.88 -8.80 16.81
N GLU A 45 3.14 -7.91 17.49
CA GLU A 45 2.40 -8.26 18.71
C GLU A 45 0.92 -8.65 18.49
N GLY A 46 0.52 -8.99 17.25
CA GLY A 46 -0.82 -9.54 16.96
C GLY A 46 -1.98 -8.54 17.08
N ALA A 47 -1.69 -7.23 17.17
CA ALA A 47 -2.68 -6.18 17.40
C ALA A 47 -2.94 -5.29 16.16
N ALA A 48 -2.81 -5.84 14.94
CA ALA A 48 -3.20 -5.11 13.73
C ALA A 48 -4.70 -4.79 13.77
N THR A 49 -5.08 -3.53 13.55
CA THR A 49 -6.49 -3.12 13.60
C THR A 49 -7.24 -3.59 12.35
N MET A 50 -6.51 -3.81 11.26
CA MET A 50 -7.06 -4.20 9.96
C MET A 50 -7.20 -5.72 9.78
N ASP A 51 -6.31 -6.52 10.36
CA ASP A 51 -6.38 -7.98 10.38
C ASP A 51 -7.20 -8.41 11.61
N TRP A 52 -8.53 -8.33 11.49
CA TRP A 52 -9.47 -8.55 12.60
C TRP A 52 -9.83 -10.03 12.80
N MET A 53 -9.56 -10.89 11.80
CA MET A 53 -9.79 -12.32 11.93
C MET A 53 -8.65 -12.97 12.72
N GLU A 54 -9.00 -13.86 13.66
CA GLU A 54 -8.02 -14.62 14.46
C GLU A 54 -7.03 -15.38 13.56
N GLN A 55 -7.50 -15.89 12.42
CA GLN A 55 -6.67 -16.58 11.42
C GLN A 55 -5.71 -15.65 10.65
N GLU A 56 -6.07 -14.38 10.46
CA GLU A 56 -5.18 -13.39 9.85
C GLU A 56 -4.04 -13.05 10.83
N GLN A 57 -4.38 -12.87 12.11
CA GLN A 57 -3.43 -12.60 13.19
C GLN A 57 -2.48 -13.78 13.44
N GLU A 58 -2.99 -15.01 13.49
CA GLU A 58 -2.17 -16.21 13.69
C GLU A 58 -1.16 -16.46 12.57
N ARG A 59 -1.51 -16.09 11.33
CA ARG A 59 -0.70 -16.38 10.14
C ARG A 59 0.10 -15.20 9.63
N GLY A 60 -0.14 -13.99 10.14
CA GLY A 60 0.50 -12.77 9.68
C GLY A 60 0.16 -12.40 8.22
N ILE A 61 -1.02 -12.81 7.73
CA ILE A 61 -1.47 -12.54 6.36
C ILE A 61 -2.86 -11.89 6.37
N THR A 62 -3.10 -10.96 5.45
CA THR A 62 -4.45 -10.44 5.20
C THR A 62 -5.22 -11.38 4.28
N ILE A 63 -6.41 -11.79 4.72
CA ILE A 63 -7.31 -12.73 4.04
C ILE A 63 -8.50 -11.98 3.44
N THR A 64 -9.04 -10.98 4.15
CA THR A 64 -10.21 -10.20 3.73
C THR A 64 -9.90 -8.74 3.49
N SER A 65 -10.59 -8.11 2.53
CA SER A 65 -10.38 -6.70 2.27
C SER A 65 -11.05 -5.84 3.32
N ALA A 66 -10.28 -5.00 4.01
CA ALA A 66 -10.78 -4.01 4.95
C ALA A 66 -10.78 -2.62 4.31
N ALA A 67 -11.92 -1.92 4.38
CA ALA A 67 -12.06 -0.57 3.87
C ALA A 67 -12.05 0.46 5.01
N THR A 68 -11.09 1.38 4.99
CA THR A 68 -10.92 2.40 6.04
C THR A 68 -10.82 3.79 5.44
N THR A 69 -11.68 4.71 5.90
CA THR A 69 -11.61 6.13 5.53
C THR A 69 -10.75 6.91 6.50
N THR A 70 -9.76 7.66 6.01
CA THR A 70 -9.01 8.65 6.81
C THR A 70 -8.87 9.97 6.05
N PHE A 71 -8.25 10.97 6.65
CA PHE A 71 -8.08 12.28 6.06
C PHE A 71 -6.63 12.72 6.10
N TRP A 72 -6.17 13.30 4.99
CA TRP A 72 -4.79 13.75 4.84
C TRP A 72 -4.72 15.21 4.39
N GLU A 73 -3.82 15.94 5.03
CA GLU A 73 -3.40 17.28 4.67
C GLU A 73 -1.88 17.21 4.53
N ARG A 74 -1.35 17.57 3.36
CA ARG A 74 0.10 17.54 3.15
C ARG A 74 0.72 18.62 4.02
N THR A 75 1.73 18.26 4.79
CA THR A 75 2.60 19.15 5.55
C THR A 75 4.04 18.85 5.16
N GLU A 76 4.93 19.86 5.14
CA GLU A 76 6.38 19.63 4.99
C GLU A 76 7.10 19.67 6.34
N ASP A 77 6.57 20.43 7.29
CA ASP A 77 7.10 20.64 8.64
C ASP A 77 6.32 19.87 9.72
N GLY A 78 5.28 19.12 9.34
CA GLY A 78 4.38 18.43 10.25
C GLY A 78 3.40 19.33 10.99
N GLN A 79 3.38 20.65 10.74
CA GLN A 79 2.59 21.63 11.47
C GLN A 79 1.61 22.39 10.59
N VAL A 80 2.06 22.82 9.40
CA VAL A 80 1.27 23.68 8.52
C VAL A 80 0.77 22.90 7.31
N ALA A 81 -0.55 22.79 7.19
CA ALA A 81 -1.20 22.20 6.02
C ALA A 81 -0.94 23.05 4.77
N GLN A 82 -0.28 22.46 3.79
CA GLN A 82 0.01 23.04 2.47
C GLN A 82 -1.05 22.70 1.43
N THR A 83 -1.88 21.69 1.69
CA THR A 83 -2.96 21.28 0.80
C THR A 83 -4.29 21.23 1.54
N PRO A 84 -5.42 21.43 0.84
CA PRO A 84 -6.73 21.17 1.42
C PRO A 84 -6.85 19.72 1.90
N LYS A 85 -7.69 19.50 2.90
CA LYS A 85 -8.01 18.15 3.39
C LYS A 85 -8.54 17.24 2.29
N HIS A 86 -7.88 16.11 2.09
CA HIS A 86 -8.30 15.04 1.20
C HIS A 86 -8.91 13.90 2.00
N ARG A 87 -9.97 13.30 1.45
CA ARG A 87 -10.57 12.08 2.00
C ARG A 87 -9.93 10.88 1.32
N LEU A 88 -9.24 10.07 2.10
CA LEU A 88 -8.60 8.84 1.68
C LEU A 88 -9.52 7.67 2.04
N ASN A 89 -9.90 6.85 1.07
CA ASN A 89 -10.58 5.58 1.29
C ASN A 89 -9.61 4.48 0.88
N ILE A 90 -9.07 3.79 1.88
CA ILE A 90 -8.05 2.75 1.72
C ILE A 90 -8.74 1.41 1.69
N ILE A 91 -8.44 0.58 0.69
CA ILE A 91 -8.82 -0.83 0.67
C ILE A 91 -7.54 -1.65 0.85
N ASP A 92 -7.42 -2.34 1.98
CA ASP A 92 -6.32 -3.27 2.17
C ASP A 92 -6.61 -4.55 1.37
N THR A 93 -5.80 -4.86 0.35
CA THR A 93 -6.08 -6.00 -0.57
C THR A 93 -5.26 -7.22 -0.17
N PRO A 94 -5.76 -8.47 -0.26
CA PRO A 94 -4.95 -9.64 0.08
C PRO A 94 -3.64 -9.71 -0.72
N GLY A 95 -2.54 -10.09 -0.06
CA GLY A 95 -1.21 -10.18 -0.70
C GLY A 95 -0.84 -11.58 -1.21
N HIS A 96 -1.62 -12.59 -0.84
CA HIS A 96 -1.39 -13.97 -1.22
C HIS A 96 -2.13 -14.33 -2.50
N VAL A 97 -1.48 -15.10 -3.39
CA VAL A 97 -2.05 -15.60 -4.65
C VAL A 97 -3.28 -16.50 -4.49
N ASP A 98 -3.55 -16.98 -3.28
CA ASP A 98 -4.67 -17.88 -3.02
C ASP A 98 -5.99 -17.11 -2.87
N PHE A 99 -5.91 -15.78 -2.72
CA PHE A 99 -7.06 -14.87 -2.59
C PHE A 99 -7.25 -13.99 -3.84
N THR A 100 -6.89 -14.51 -5.02
CA THR A 100 -6.98 -13.79 -6.31
C THR A 100 -8.35 -13.20 -6.62
N ILE A 101 -9.45 -13.87 -6.25
CA ILE A 101 -10.82 -13.37 -6.45
C ILE A 101 -11.06 -12.06 -5.68
N GLU A 102 -10.57 -12.00 -4.44
CA GLU A 102 -10.75 -10.84 -3.57
C GLU A 102 -9.86 -9.67 -4.02
N VAL A 103 -8.66 -9.97 -4.53
CA VAL A 103 -7.78 -8.99 -5.18
C VAL A 103 -8.43 -8.42 -6.45
N GLU A 104 -9.00 -9.25 -7.33
CA GLU A 104 -9.66 -8.77 -8.54
C GLU A 104 -10.89 -7.91 -8.21
N ARG A 105 -11.70 -8.32 -7.22
CA ARG A 105 -12.86 -7.53 -6.76
C ARG A 105 -12.43 -6.17 -6.24
N SER A 106 -11.35 -6.12 -5.46
CA SER A 106 -10.81 -4.87 -4.92
C SER A 106 -10.29 -3.97 -6.05
N LEU A 107 -9.48 -4.50 -6.96
CA LEU A 107 -8.92 -3.71 -8.07
C LEU A 107 -9.99 -3.12 -9.00
N ALA A 108 -11.14 -3.78 -9.16
CA ALA A 108 -12.24 -3.30 -10.00
C ALA A 108 -12.94 -2.04 -9.47
N VAL A 109 -12.81 -1.72 -8.17
CA VAL A 109 -13.47 -0.57 -7.54
C VAL A 109 -12.53 0.57 -7.17
N LEU A 110 -11.22 0.38 -7.37
CA LEU A 110 -10.19 1.32 -6.98
C LEU A 110 -9.88 2.33 -8.08
N ASP A 111 -9.73 3.60 -7.70
CA ASP A 111 -9.28 4.66 -8.63
C ASP A 111 -7.75 4.64 -8.80
N GLY A 112 -7.02 4.00 -7.89
CA GLY A 112 -5.57 3.83 -7.94
C GLY A 112 -5.04 2.81 -6.93
N ALA A 113 -3.75 2.51 -6.98
CA ALA A 113 -3.12 1.61 -6.02
C ALA A 113 -1.68 2.01 -5.65
N VAL A 114 -1.27 1.60 -4.46
CA VAL A 114 0.12 1.67 -3.98
C VAL A 114 0.70 0.26 -4.06
N ALA A 115 1.68 0.05 -4.93
CA ALA A 115 2.42 -1.20 -5.04
C ALA A 115 3.60 -1.18 -4.08
N VAL A 116 3.53 -1.98 -3.01
CA VAL A 116 4.58 -2.09 -2.00
C VAL A 116 5.54 -3.22 -2.37
N LEU A 117 6.83 -2.92 -2.40
CA LEU A 117 7.91 -3.88 -2.68
C LEU A 117 8.86 -3.95 -1.48
N ASP A 118 9.38 -5.13 -1.16
CA ASP A 118 10.49 -5.26 -0.22
C ASP A 118 11.79 -4.86 -0.93
N ALA A 119 12.57 -3.93 -0.36
CA ALA A 119 13.79 -3.40 -0.95
C ALA A 119 14.88 -4.45 -1.18
N ASN A 120 14.86 -5.56 -0.44
CA ASN A 120 15.82 -6.65 -0.59
C ASN A 120 15.37 -7.66 -1.64
N ALA A 121 14.08 -8.04 -1.65
CA ALA A 121 13.54 -9.04 -2.58
C ALA A 121 13.20 -8.46 -3.96
N GLY A 122 12.80 -7.18 -4.02
CA GLY A 122 12.37 -6.50 -5.25
C GLY A 122 11.04 -7.04 -5.80
N VAL A 123 11.02 -7.35 -7.09
CA VAL A 123 9.83 -7.87 -7.78
C VAL A 123 9.82 -9.40 -7.79
N GLU A 124 8.94 -9.97 -6.99
CA GLU A 124 8.73 -11.42 -6.91
C GLU A 124 7.65 -11.93 -7.90
N PRO A 125 7.58 -13.24 -8.21
CA PRO A 125 6.56 -13.81 -9.10
C PRO A 125 5.11 -13.49 -8.68
N GLN A 126 4.86 -13.37 -7.37
CA GLN A 126 3.55 -12.97 -6.85
C GLN A 126 3.24 -11.51 -7.17
N THR A 127 4.24 -10.63 -7.09
CA THR A 127 4.13 -9.22 -7.47
C THR A 127 3.73 -9.09 -8.94
N GLU A 128 4.35 -9.87 -9.84
CA GLU A 128 3.96 -9.88 -11.26
C GLU A 128 2.50 -10.27 -11.47
N THR A 129 1.99 -11.22 -10.68
CA THR A 129 0.60 -11.69 -10.79
C THR A 129 -0.38 -10.57 -10.43
N VAL A 130 -0.18 -9.91 -9.29
CA VAL A 130 -1.03 -8.78 -8.88
C VAL A 130 -0.84 -7.58 -9.81
N TRP A 131 0.36 -7.38 -10.35
CA TRP A 131 0.63 -6.34 -11.34
C TRP A 131 -0.19 -6.53 -12.62
N ARG A 132 -0.23 -7.75 -13.17
CA ARG A 132 -1.04 -8.08 -14.36
C ARG A 132 -2.54 -7.93 -14.09
N GLN A 133 -3.00 -8.22 -12.87
CA GLN A 133 -4.40 -7.96 -12.49
C GLN A 133 -4.70 -6.46 -12.50
N ALA A 134 -3.82 -5.64 -11.92
CA ALA A 134 -3.99 -4.18 -11.93
C ALA A 134 -3.91 -3.59 -13.36
N ASP A 135 -3.07 -4.15 -14.24
CA ASP A 135 -3.03 -3.79 -15.66
C ASP A 135 -4.37 -4.07 -16.37
N ARG A 136 -4.99 -5.23 -16.10
CA ARG A 136 -6.27 -5.63 -16.69
C ARG A 136 -7.38 -4.62 -16.37
N TYR A 137 -7.42 -4.14 -15.14
CA TYR A 137 -8.38 -3.13 -14.68
C TYR A 137 -7.92 -1.68 -14.94
N LYS A 138 -6.75 -1.49 -15.57
CA LYS A 138 -6.16 -0.17 -15.88
C LYS A 138 -6.01 0.72 -14.64
N VAL A 139 -5.69 0.12 -13.50
CA VAL A 139 -5.54 0.84 -12.23
C VAL A 139 -4.20 1.60 -12.26
N PRO A 140 -4.20 2.95 -12.12
CA PRO A 140 -2.98 3.72 -12.02
C PRO A 140 -2.28 3.42 -10.69
N ARG A 141 -0.95 3.32 -10.72
CA ARG A 141 -0.16 2.85 -9.57
C ARG A 141 1.01 3.78 -9.26
N ILE A 142 1.28 3.92 -7.97
CA ILE A 142 2.57 4.39 -7.46
C ILE A 142 3.28 3.23 -6.79
N VAL A 143 4.61 3.23 -6.82
CA VAL A 143 5.42 2.17 -6.19
C VAL A 143 6.07 2.72 -4.93
N PHE A 144 5.97 1.97 -3.84
CA PHE A 144 6.64 2.24 -2.57
C PHE A 144 7.63 1.11 -2.28
N VAL A 145 8.92 1.42 -2.37
CA VAL A 145 9.99 0.49 -2.00
C VAL A 145 10.17 0.57 -0.48
N ASN A 146 9.73 -0.47 0.22
CA ASN A 146 9.67 -0.57 1.67
C ASN A 146 10.86 -1.36 2.23
N LYS A 147 11.07 -1.28 3.54
CA LYS A 147 12.15 -1.97 4.27
C LYS A 147 13.57 -1.62 3.79
N MET A 148 13.78 -0.34 3.46
CA MET A 148 15.08 0.21 3.09
C MET A 148 16.14 0.13 4.21
N ASP A 149 15.71 -0.16 5.45
CA ASP A 149 16.54 -0.39 6.63
C ASP A 149 17.15 -1.80 6.70
N LYS A 150 16.66 -2.75 5.89
CA LYS A 150 17.18 -4.13 5.87
C LYS A 150 18.58 -4.22 5.25
N ILE A 151 19.36 -5.18 5.73
CA ILE A 151 20.61 -5.59 5.07
C ILE A 151 20.29 -6.08 3.66
N GLY A 152 21.01 -5.54 2.68
CA GLY A 152 20.82 -5.88 1.27
C GLY A 152 19.61 -5.19 0.63
N ALA A 153 19.06 -4.14 1.24
CA ALA A 153 18.13 -3.24 0.56
C ALA A 153 18.83 -2.58 -0.64
N ASP A 154 18.22 -2.69 -1.82
CA ASP A 154 18.74 -2.08 -3.05
C ASP A 154 17.59 -1.46 -3.85
N PHE A 155 17.45 -0.14 -3.70
CA PHE A 155 16.42 0.64 -4.38
C PHE A 155 16.56 0.60 -5.90
N PHE A 156 17.78 0.71 -6.42
CA PHE A 156 18.00 0.76 -7.87
C PHE A 156 17.74 -0.60 -8.51
N ASN A 157 18.11 -1.69 -7.84
CA ASN A 157 17.73 -3.02 -8.26
C ASN A 157 16.20 -3.19 -8.30
N CYS A 158 15.46 -2.70 -7.31
CA CYS A 158 13.99 -2.71 -7.37
C CYS A 158 13.46 -1.95 -8.59
N VAL A 159 14.02 -0.78 -8.90
CA VAL A 159 13.67 0.00 -10.11
C VAL A 159 13.94 -0.80 -11.39
N HIS A 160 15.11 -1.43 -11.49
CA HIS A 160 15.47 -2.30 -12.62
C HIS A 160 14.50 -3.47 -12.76
N MET A 161 14.20 -4.17 -11.67
CA MET A 161 13.29 -5.30 -11.66
C MET A 161 11.86 -4.92 -12.06
N ILE A 162 11.36 -3.74 -11.69
CA ILE A 162 10.05 -3.27 -12.15
C ILE A 162 10.01 -3.25 -13.68
N LYS A 163 11.03 -2.67 -14.31
CA LYS A 163 11.11 -2.62 -15.78
C LYS A 163 11.20 -4.02 -16.38
N ASP A 164 12.10 -4.85 -15.87
CA ASP A 164 12.43 -6.13 -16.49
C ASP A 164 11.36 -7.22 -16.26
N ARG A 165 10.71 -7.22 -15.09
CA ARG A 165 9.73 -8.26 -14.70
C ARG A 165 8.29 -7.89 -15.07
N THR A 166 7.93 -6.61 -14.95
CA THR A 166 6.55 -6.16 -15.19
C THR A 166 6.36 -5.52 -16.56
N GLY A 167 7.44 -5.12 -17.24
CA GLY A 167 7.39 -4.37 -18.49
C GLY A 167 6.97 -2.90 -18.32
N ALA A 168 6.75 -2.44 -17.09
CA ALA A 168 6.40 -1.05 -16.81
C ALA A 168 7.59 -0.11 -17.05
N GLN A 169 7.30 1.18 -17.19
CA GLN A 169 8.31 2.24 -17.25
C GLN A 169 8.41 2.91 -15.88
N PRO A 170 9.35 2.48 -14.99
CA PRO A 170 9.49 3.09 -13.68
C PRO A 170 10.03 4.53 -13.81
N LEU A 171 9.54 5.43 -12.96
CA LEU A 171 10.00 6.80 -12.85
C LEU A 171 10.38 7.09 -11.39
N PRO A 172 11.67 6.94 -11.01
CA PRO A 172 12.13 7.29 -9.68
C PRO A 172 11.96 8.80 -9.43
N ILE A 173 11.20 9.17 -8.40
CA ILE A 173 11.00 10.56 -7.95
C ILE A 173 11.71 10.88 -6.63
N GLN A 174 12.29 9.85 -5.99
CA GLN A 174 13.05 9.92 -4.74
C GLN A 174 14.33 9.10 -4.89
N ILE A 175 15.38 9.51 -4.16
CA ILE A 175 16.64 8.79 -4.05
C ILE A 175 16.87 8.54 -2.55
N PRO A 176 17.14 7.30 -2.12
CA PRO A 176 17.42 7.01 -0.72
C PRO A 176 18.73 7.66 -0.27
N ILE A 177 18.78 8.08 1.00
CA ILE A 177 20.02 8.57 1.65
C ILE A 177 20.52 7.44 2.55
N GLY A 178 21.52 6.71 2.07
CA GLY A 178 21.96 5.46 2.69
C GLY A 178 21.09 4.27 2.24
N ALA A 179 21.76 3.13 2.06
CA ALA A 179 21.37 1.98 1.24
C ALA A 179 21.55 2.23 -0.28
#